data_AF-A0A0A2AP69-F1
#
_entry.id   AF-A0A0A2AP69-F1
#
_cell.length_a   1.000
_cell.length_b   1.000
_cell.length_c   1.000
_cell.angle_alpha   90.00
_cell.angle_beta   90.00
_cell.angle_gamma   90.00
#
_symmetry.space_group_name_H-M   'P 1'
#
loop_
_entity.id
_entity.type
_entity.pdbx_description
1 polymer ?
#
loop_
_entity_poly.entity_id
_entity_poly.type
_entity_poly.pdbx_seq_one_letter_code
_entity_poly.pdbx_strand_id
1 'polypeptide(L)'
;MSTSSSTAAERDFKSEFLKIVFIVFGVLLICFSIFFVKHQENDKYVVETLELNGSAEQGDALFKINCVGCHGITARGLVGPDLHSITQRLNDKEIIKQVTGGLTPPMPSFEIDPVNMSNLLKYLHSLE
;
A
#
# COMPACT_ATOMS: atom_id res chain seq x y z
N MET A 1 -52.79 28.91 30.83
CA MET A 1 -52.32 29.10 29.44
C MET A 1 -50.95 28.46 29.31
N SER A 2 -50.74 27.70 28.24
CA SER A 2 -49.44 27.41 27.60
C SER A 2 -48.56 26.27 28.14
N THR A 3 -48.84 25.02 27.74
CA THR A 3 -47.85 23.92 27.71
C THR A 3 -48.03 23.05 26.45
N SER A 4 -47.73 23.58 25.26
CA SER A 4 -47.81 22.79 24.00
C SER A 4 -46.64 23.00 23.02
N SER A 5 -45.62 23.80 23.36
CA SER A 5 -44.54 24.15 22.41
C SER A 5 -43.30 23.24 22.44
N SER A 6 -43.05 22.46 23.51
CA SER A 6 -41.80 21.66 23.60
C SER A 6 -41.81 20.37 22.79
N THR A 7 -42.97 19.78 22.49
CA THR A 7 -43.05 18.44 21.85
C THR A 7 -42.82 18.47 20.32
N ALA A 8 -43.04 19.60 19.65
CA ALA A 8 -42.77 19.73 18.21
C ALA A 8 -41.26 19.91 17.93
N ALA A 9 -40.59 20.79 18.69
CA ALA A 9 -39.15 21.02 18.58
C ALA A 9 -38.33 19.79 18.98
N GLU A 10 -38.77 19.03 19.99
CA GLU A 10 -38.10 17.80 20.44
C GLU A 10 -38.23 16.64 19.44
N ARG A 11 -39.36 16.54 18.73
CA ARG A 11 -39.56 15.56 17.64
C ARG A 11 -38.74 15.90 16.40
N ASP A 12 -38.65 17.19 16.07
CA ASP A 12 -37.85 17.68 14.95
C ASP A 12 -36.36 17.39 15.20
N PHE A 13 -35.85 17.75 16.38
CA PHE A 13 -34.49 17.46 16.82
C PHE A 13 -34.16 15.96 16.82
N LYS A 14 -35.09 15.10 17.29
CA LYS A 14 -34.91 13.64 17.22
C LYS A 14 -34.84 13.12 15.79
N SER A 15 -35.65 13.65 14.88
CA SER A 15 -35.67 13.21 13.48
C SER A 15 -34.41 13.64 12.73
N GLU A 16 -33.92 14.86 12.97
CA GLU A 16 -32.67 15.37 12.41
C GLU A 16 -31.46 14.62 12.98
N PHE A 17 -31.47 14.36 14.29
CA PHE A 17 -30.44 13.52 14.93
C PHE A 17 -30.42 12.11 14.33
N LEU A 18 -31.58 11.49 14.12
CA LEU A 18 -31.67 10.14 13.54
C LEU A 18 -31.15 10.11 12.09
N LYS A 19 -31.48 11.13 11.28
CA LYS A 19 -30.95 11.27 9.91
C LYS A 19 -29.43 11.41 9.91
N ILE A 20 -28.87 12.24 10.80
CA ILE A 20 -27.43 12.41 10.95
C ILE A 20 -26.77 11.07 11.32
N VAL A 21 -27.34 10.33 12.27
CA VAL A 21 -26.84 9.00 12.66
C VAL A 21 -26.84 8.03 11.48
N PHE A 22 -27.92 7.98 10.69
CA PHE A 22 -27.98 7.12 9.50
C PHE A 22 -26.99 7.53 8.42
N ILE A 23 -26.81 8.83 8.18
CA ILE A 23 -25.82 9.34 7.21
C ILE A 23 -24.41 8.95 7.66
N VAL A 24 -24.05 9.21 8.91
CA VAL A 24 -22.74 8.88 9.46
C VAL A 24 -22.48 7.38 9.40
N PHE A 25 -23.46 6.56 9.78
CA PHE A 25 -23.35 5.11 9.71
C PHE A 25 -23.17 4.62 8.26
N GLY A 26 -23.93 5.16 7.31
CA GLY A 26 -23.77 4.86 5.90
C GLY A 26 -22.37 5.21 5.37
N VAL A 27 -21.85 6.40 5.72
CA VAL A 27 -20.50 6.82 5.34
C VAL A 27 -19.43 5.91 5.94
N LEU A 28 -19.56 5.54 7.22
CA LEU A 28 -18.64 4.62 7.88
C LEU A 28 -18.62 3.24 7.22
N LEU A 29 -19.79 2.70 6.85
CA LEU A 29 -19.89 1.42 6.14
C LEU A 29 -19.23 1.47 4.76
N ILE A 30 -19.40 2.58 4.02
CA ILE A 30 -18.75 2.77 2.72
C ILE A 30 -17.23 2.84 2.88
N CYS A 31 -16.72 3.65 3.82
CA CYS A 31 -15.29 3.73 4.13
C CYS A 31 -14.71 2.37 4.52
N PHE A 32 -15.42 1.62 5.37
CA PHE A 32 -15.02 0.27 5.78
C PHE A 32 -14.97 -0.70 4.60
N SER A 33 -15.95 -0.65 3.70
CA SER A 33 -16.00 -1.49 2.50
C SER A 33 -14.84 -1.19 1.55
N ILE A 34 -14.54 0.10 1.31
CA ILE A 34 -13.40 0.51 0.48
C ILE A 34 -12.08 0.06 1.10
N PHE A 35 -11.91 0.23 2.41
CA PHE A 35 -10.74 -0.23 3.14
C PHE A 35 -10.54 -1.75 2.99
N PHE A 36 -11.61 -2.52 3.16
CA PHE A 36 -11.57 -3.97 3.07
C PHE A 36 -11.20 -4.47 1.66
N VAL A 37 -11.79 -3.88 0.60
CA VAL A 37 -11.46 -4.23 -0.80
C VAL A 37 -9.99 -3.94 -1.11
N LYS A 38 -9.47 -2.78 -0.71
CA LYS A 38 -8.04 -2.44 -0.89
C LYS A 38 -7.11 -3.40 -0.14
N HIS A 39 -7.49 -3.85 1.05
CA HIS A 39 -6.66 -4.79 1.80
C HIS A 39 -6.61 -6.16 1.11
N GLN A 40 -7.74 -6.63 0.58
CA GLN A 40 -7.82 -7.90 -0.15
C GLN A 40 -6.95 -7.91 -1.42
N GLU A 41 -6.93 -6.81 -2.17
CA GLU A 41 -6.15 -6.68 -3.41
C GLU A 41 -4.63 -6.69 -3.14
N ASN A 42 -4.16 -5.95 -2.14
CA ASN A 42 -2.75 -5.94 -1.74
C ASN A 42 -2.28 -7.32 -1.28
N ASP A 43 -3.11 -8.05 -0.54
CA ASP A 43 -2.78 -9.40 -0.09
C ASP A 43 -2.69 -10.37 -1.28
N LYS A 44 -3.60 -10.27 -2.27
CA LYS A 44 -3.54 -11.07 -3.49
C LYS A 44 -2.26 -10.79 -4.29
N TYR A 45 -1.92 -9.52 -4.50
CA TYR A 45 -0.71 -9.12 -5.24
C TYR A 45 0.56 -9.70 -4.60
N VAL A 46 0.69 -9.57 -3.27
CA VAL A 46 1.84 -10.11 -2.53
C VAL A 46 1.91 -11.63 -2.65
N VAL A 47 0.79 -12.33 -2.47
CA VAL A 47 0.76 -13.80 -2.58
C VAL A 47 1.15 -14.26 -3.98
N GLU A 48 0.56 -13.67 -5.03
CA GLU A 48 0.88 -14.01 -6.42
C GLU A 48 2.36 -13.77 -6.74
N THR A 49 2.92 -12.64 -6.29
CA THR A 49 4.34 -12.32 -6.45
C THR A 49 5.25 -13.39 -5.82
N LEU A 50 4.92 -13.84 -4.61
CA LEU A 50 5.74 -14.77 -3.83
C LEU A 50 5.59 -16.24 -4.29
N GLU A 51 4.49 -16.60 -4.94
CA GLU A 51 4.29 -17.93 -5.54
C GLU A 51 5.05 -18.11 -6.86
N LEU A 52 5.44 -17.01 -7.51
CA LEU A 52 6.20 -17.02 -8.75
C LEU A 52 7.70 -17.29 -8.49
N ASN A 53 8.33 -18.02 -9.42
CA ASN A 53 9.78 -18.20 -9.44
C ASN A 53 10.41 -17.27 -10.46
N GLY A 54 10.70 -16.03 -10.04
CA GLY A 54 11.31 -15.02 -10.88
C GLY A 54 12.74 -15.33 -11.37
N SER A 55 13.21 -14.52 -12.30
CA SER A 55 14.56 -14.54 -12.88
C SER A 55 15.39 -13.37 -12.39
N ALA A 56 16.56 -13.65 -11.80
CA ALA A 56 17.50 -12.62 -11.37
C ALA A 56 18.02 -11.76 -12.54
N GLU A 57 18.18 -12.35 -13.73
CA GLU A 57 18.62 -11.63 -14.92
C GLU A 57 17.57 -10.59 -15.36
N GLN A 58 16.29 -10.97 -15.36
CA GLN A 58 15.20 -10.03 -15.67
C GLN A 58 15.05 -8.98 -14.57
N GLY A 59 15.27 -9.36 -13.31
CA GLY A 59 15.29 -8.44 -12.17
C GLY A 59 16.40 -7.39 -12.25
N ASP A 60 17.61 -7.80 -12.66
CA ASP A 60 18.74 -6.89 -12.89
C ASP A 60 18.43 -5.89 -14.01
N ALA A 61 17.85 -6.36 -15.13
CA ALA A 61 17.43 -5.47 -16.21
C ALA A 61 16.39 -4.43 -15.73
N LEU A 62 15.39 -4.85 -14.96
CA LEU A 62 14.39 -3.94 -14.35
C LEU A 62 15.05 -2.95 -13.39
N PHE A 63 15.97 -3.41 -12.54
CA PHE A 63 16.70 -2.58 -11.60
C PHE A 63 17.52 -1.51 -12.32
N LYS A 64 18.20 -1.88 -13.42
CA LYS A 64 18.96 -0.98 -14.28
C LYS A 64 18.12 0.10 -14.95
N ILE A 65 16.87 -0.19 -15.25
CA ILE A 65 15.97 0.79 -15.89
C ILE A 65 15.40 1.75 -14.85
N ASN A 66 15.02 1.27 -13.66
CA ASN A 66 14.17 2.02 -12.75
C ASN A 66 14.86 2.48 -11.45
N CYS A 67 15.91 1.78 -10.99
CA CYS A 67 16.40 1.91 -9.62
C CYS A 67 17.83 2.47 -9.51
N VAL A 68 18.67 2.25 -10.54
CA VAL A 68 20.10 2.66 -10.52
C VAL A 68 20.31 4.16 -10.39
N GLY A 69 19.34 4.99 -10.79
CA GLY A 69 19.42 6.44 -10.64
C GLY A 69 19.60 6.89 -9.18
N CYS A 70 19.09 6.11 -8.23
CA CYS A 70 19.23 6.39 -6.80
C CYS A 70 20.10 5.38 -6.07
N HIS A 71 20.05 4.10 -6.43
CA HIS A 71 20.78 3.03 -5.74
C HIS A 71 22.12 2.65 -6.39
N GLY A 72 22.50 3.32 -7.49
CA GLY A 72 23.76 3.08 -8.20
C GLY A 72 23.74 1.84 -9.09
N ILE A 73 24.62 1.79 -10.09
CA ILE A 73 24.68 0.71 -11.09
C ILE A 73 24.99 -0.67 -10.48
N THR A 74 25.69 -0.70 -9.35
CA THR A 74 26.02 -1.91 -8.61
C THR A 74 25.13 -2.10 -7.39
N ALA A 75 24.07 -1.32 -7.22
CA ALA A 75 23.20 -1.34 -6.03
C ALA A 75 23.87 -0.97 -4.68
N ARG A 76 25.09 -0.39 -4.71
CA ARG A 76 25.82 0.06 -3.50
C ARG A 76 25.40 1.42 -2.94
N GLY A 77 24.33 1.99 -3.47
CA GLY A 77 23.82 3.30 -3.08
C GLY A 77 24.48 4.46 -3.82
N LEU A 78 23.74 5.56 -3.89
CA LEU A 78 24.19 6.85 -4.42
C LEU A 78 23.45 7.98 -3.70
N VAL A 79 22.14 8.08 -3.96
CA VAL A 79 21.19 8.93 -3.23
C VAL A 79 20.39 8.07 -2.25
N GLY A 80 19.94 6.91 -2.73
CA GLY A 80 19.37 5.86 -1.91
C GLY A 80 20.45 4.98 -1.27
N PRO A 81 20.10 4.18 -0.25
CA PRO A 81 21.04 3.32 0.48
C PRO A 81 21.57 2.16 -0.37
N ASP A 82 22.62 1.51 0.16
CA ASP A 82 23.10 0.21 -0.30
C ASP A 82 22.03 -0.86 -0.10
N LEU A 83 21.81 -1.66 -1.15
CA LEU A 83 20.83 -2.74 -1.19
C LEU A 83 21.46 -4.13 -1.06
N HIS A 84 22.78 -4.25 -0.94
CA HIS A 84 23.39 -5.55 -0.59
C HIS A 84 22.91 -6.02 0.77
N SER A 85 22.70 -7.33 0.88
CA SER A 85 22.14 -7.97 2.07
C SER A 85 20.80 -7.36 2.52
N ILE A 86 20.03 -6.69 1.63
CA ILE A 86 18.75 -6.08 2.02
C ILE A 86 17.77 -7.12 2.54
N THR A 87 17.84 -8.35 2.02
CA THR A 87 17.00 -9.49 2.42
C THR A 87 17.35 -10.03 3.81
N GLN A 88 18.47 -9.60 4.41
CA GLN A 88 18.77 -9.85 5.82
C GLN A 88 18.11 -8.82 6.75
N ARG A 89 17.75 -7.65 6.22
CA ARG A 89 17.15 -6.53 6.98
C ARG A 89 15.64 -6.44 6.82
N LEU A 90 15.14 -6.81 5.65
CA LEU A 90 13.73 -6.79 5.27
C LEU A 90 13.33 -8.13 4.66
N ASN A 91 12.14 -8.62 4.98
CA ASN A 91 11.56 -9.76 4.28
C ASN A 91 10.90 -9.33 2.95
N ASP A 92 10.58 -10.29 2.09
CA ASP A 92 10.05 -10.00 0.75
C ASP A 92 8.76 -9.18 0.77
N LYS A 93 7.86 -9.40 1.75
CA LYS A 93 6.63 -8.60 1.89
C LYS A 93 6.94 -7.15 2.24
N GLU A 94 7.96 -6.91 3.05
CA GLU A 94 8.43 -5.56 3.38
C GLU A 94 9.09 -4.88 2.18
N ILE A 95 9.91 -5.61 1.42
CA ILE A 95 10.52 -5.11 0.20
C ILE A 95 9.45 -4.75 -0.84
N ILE A 96 8.47 -5.63 -1.07
CA ILE A 96 7.34 -5.36 -1.97
C ILE A 96 6.64 -4.06 -1.56
N LYS A 97 6.30 -3.91 -0.28
CA LYS A 97 5.65 -2.70 0.25
C LYS A 97 6.52 -1.45 0.11
N GLN A 98 7.82 -1.58 0.32
CA GLN A 98 8.75 -0.46 0.14
C GLN A 98 8.77 0.02 -1.31
N VAL A 99 8.84 -0.91 -2.27
CA VAL A 99 8.91 -0.60 -3.70
C VAL A 99 7.58 -0.05 -4.21
N THR A 100 6.45 -0.68 -3.88
CA THR A 100 5.13 -0.21 -4.36
C THR A 100 4.63 1.02 -3.60
N GLY A 101 5.06 1.20 -2.35
CA GLY A 101 4.61 2.30 -1.49
C GLY A 101 5.53 3.51 -1.46
N GLY A 102 6.81 3.38 -1.82
CA GLY A 102 7.78 4.48 -1.73
C GLY A 102 7.90 5.04 -0.31
N LEU A 103 7.97 4.17 0.71
CA LEU A 103 7.78 4.56 2.12
C LEU A 103 8.92 5.41 2.72
N THR A 104 9.96 5.70 1.94
CA THR A 104 11.14 6.47 2.38
C THR A 104 11.44 7.61 1.40
N PRO A 105 10.81 8.79 1.55
CA PRO A 105 11.08 9.93 0.68
C PRO A 105 12.59 10.27 0.62
N PRO A 106 13.16 10.57 -0.56
CA PRO A 106 12.47 10.87 -1.82
C PRO A 106 12.19 9.63 -2.71
N MET A 107 12.28 8.40 -2.19
CA MET A 107 12.02 7.18 -2.97
C MET A 107 10.58 7.20 -3.51
N PRO A 108 10.37 7.16 -4.85
CA PRO A 108 9.02 7.12 -5.42
C PRO A 108 8.38 5.74 -5.22
N SER A 109 7.06 5.69 -5.33
CA SER A 109 6.31 4.44 -5.49
C SER A 109 6.40 3.94 -6.92
N PHE A 110 6.45 2.61 -7.10
CA PHE A 110 6.48 1.97 -8.42
C PHE A 110 5.27 1.05 -8.62
N GLU A 111 4.62 1.17 -9.78
CA GLU A 111 3.63 0.21 -10.24
C GLU A 111 4.34 -0.90 -11.03
N ILE A 112 4.39 -2.10 -10.47
CA ILE A 112 5.09 -3.26 -11.04
C ILE A 112 4.15 -4.46 -10.94
N ASP A 113 3.96 -5.21 -12.01
CA ASP A 113 3.15 -6.44 -11.99
C ASP A 113 3.84 -7.57 -11.18
N PRO A 114 3.10 -8.61 -10.75
CA PRO A 114 3.64 -9.68 -9.90
C PRO A 114 4.87 -10.41 -10.48
N VAL A 115 4.92 -10.63 -11.80
CA VAL A 115 6.03 -11.33 -12.45
C VAL A 115 7.29 -10.48 -12.37
N ASN A 116 7.19 -9.21 -12.73
CA ASN A 116 8.32 -8.29 -12.66
C ASN A 116 8.77 -8.00 -11.21
N MET A 117 7.85 -7.97 -10.25
CA MET A 117 8.21 -7.86 -8.84
C MET A 117 8.94 -9.12 -8.34
N SER A 118 8.49 -10.32 -8.74
CA SER A 118 9.17 -11.59 -8.41
C SER A 118 10.58 -11.63 -9.00
N ASN A 119 10.75 -11.18 -10.25
CA ASN A 119 12.06 -11.00 -10.88
C ASN A 119 12.96 -10.05 -10.07
N LEU A 120 12.44 -8.88 -9.68
CA LEU A 120 13.15 -7.90 -8.87
C LEU A 120 13.59 -8.48 -7.52
N LEU A 121 12.69 -9.17 -6.80
CA LEU A 121 13.04 -9.86 -5.57
C LEU A 121 14.18 -10.85 -5.79
N LYS A 122 14.11 -11.68 -6.86
CA LYS A 122 15.15 -12.65 -7.16
C LYS A 122 16.53 -12.00 -7.37
N TYR A 123 16.56 -10.85 -8.03
CA TYR A 123 17.78 -10.06 -8.17
C TYR A 123 18.26 -9.50 -6.82
N LEU A 124 17.38 -8.92 -6.01
CA LEU A 124 17.75 -8.39 -4.69
C LEU A 124 18.30 -9.48 -3.74
N HIS A 125 17.79 -10.71 -3.83
CA HIS A 125 18.33 -11.88 -3.13
C HIS A 125 19.73 -12.29 -3.60
N SER A 126 20.13 -11.92 -4.82
CA SER A 126 21.47 -12.19 -5.35
C SER A 126 22.53 -11.17 -4.91
N LEU A 127 22.12 -10.07 -4.27
CA LEU A 127 23.01 -9.02 -3.77
C LEU A 127 23.54 -9.40 -2.38
N GLU A 128 24.75 -9.94 -2.32
CA GLU A 128 25.45 -10.29 -1.07
C GLU A 128 26.02 -9.08 -0.33
#